data_AF-A0A968RX74-F1
#
_entry.id   AF-A0A968RX74-F1
#
_cell.length_a   1.000
_cell.length_b   1.000
_cell.length_c   1.000
_cell.angle_alpha   90.00
_cell.angle_beta   90.00
_cell.angle_gamma   90.00
#
_symmetry.space_group_name_H-M   'P 1'
#
loop_
_entity.id
_entity.type
_entity.pdbx_description
1 polymer ?
#
loop_
_entity_poly.entity_id
_entity_poly.type
_entity_poly.pdbx_seq_one_letter_code
_entity_poly.pdbx_strand_id
1 'polypeptide(L)'
;SFIFGHELARIKSSHLLYHQTAAVLPVIGTLLSNTTLGLGGLATSGMQIALLNWVMMAKFTADRAGLLACQEEEVALRTLIKLAGLPEKHINAGVIADFMAQAREFETQNFNSLDKVTRTLSYLDQLFAWAIMRASELLKWIDSGEYAALIQSPQPMSNDDASEGTKDWDFLGDW
;
A
#
# COMPACT_ATOMS: atom_id res chain seq x y z
N SER A 1 0.10 -8.80 14.46
CA SER A 1 -1.11 -8.89 13.64
C SER A 1 -1.09 -7.99 12.40
N PHE A 2 -0.63 -6.73 12.49
CA PHE A 2 -0.60 -5.80 11.35
C PHE A 2 0.08 -6.36 10.08
N ILE A 3 1.31 -6.88 10.18
CA ILE A 3 2.04 -7.45 9.03
C ILE A 3 1.28 -8.62 8.41
N PHE A 4 0.65 -9.48 9.21
CA PHE A 4 -0.13 -10.60 8.68
C PHE A 4 -1.35 -10.12 7.89
N GLY A 5 -2.11 -9.16 8.40
CA GLY A 5 -3.23 -8.57 7.64
C GLY A 5 -2.77 -7.87 6.37
N HIS A 6 -1.64 -7.17 6.43
CA HIS A 6 -1.01 -6.53 5.28
C HIS A 6 -0.62 -7.54 4.19
N GLU A 7 0.08 -8.61 4.54
CA GLU A 7 0.50 -9.63 3.57
C GLU A 7 -0.68 -10.45 3.03
N LEU A 8 -1.68 -10.76 3.87
CA LEU A 8 -2.91 -11.43 3.41
C LEU A 8 -3.66 -10.58 2.37
N ALA A 9 -3.74 -9.26 2.56
CA ALA A 9 -4.34 -8.38 1.57
C ALA A 9 -3.53 -8.32 0.27
N ARG A 10 -2.20 -8.42 0.35
CA ARG A 10 -1.35 -8.53 -0.84
C ARG A 10 -1.62 -9.82 -1.61
N ILE A 11 -1.78 -10.94 -0.91
CA ILE A 11 -2.12 -12.24 -1.53
C ILE A 11 -3.52 -12.19 -2.15
N LYS A 12 -4.53 -11.75 -1.38
CA LYS A 12 -5.94 -11.70 -1.82
C LYS A 12 -6.17 -10.75 -3.00
N SER A 13 -5.45 -9.63 -3.06
CA SER A 13 -5.54 -8.68 -4.17
C SER A 13 -4.81 -9.16 -5.44
N SER A 14 -4.29 -10.40 -5.45
CA SER A 14 -3.47 -10.95 -6.55
C SER A 14 -2.33 -10.01 -6.96
N HIS A 15 -1.76 -9.27 -5.99
CA HIS A 15 -0.73 -8.26 -6.27
C HIS A 15 0.52 -8.85 -6.91
N LEU A 16 0.79 -10.14 -6.70
CA LEU A 16 1.92 -10.86 -7.30
C LEU A 16 1.86 -10.89 -8.83
N LEU A 17 0.67 -11.05 -9.43
CA LEU A 17 0.52 -11.16 -10.88
C LEU A 17 0.89 -9.84 -11.59
N TYR A 18 0.48 -8.72 -11.00
CA TYR A 18 0.78 -7.38 -11.50
C TYR A 18 2.17 -6.87 -11.10
N HIS A 19 2.73 -7.31 -9.98
CA HIS A 19 4.13 -7.03 -9.65
C HIS A 19 5.07 -7.69 -10.67
N GLN A 20 4.75 -8.89 -11.16
CA GLN A 20 5.50 -9.53 -12.23
C GLN A 20 5.38 -8.79 -13.56
N THR A 21 4.19 -8.31 -13.95
CA THR A 21 4.07 -7.49 -15.17
C THR A 21 4.81 -6.16 -15.03
N ALA A 22 4.75 -5.50 -13.87
CA ALA A 22 5.50 -4.28 -13.59
C ALA A 22 7.02 -4.48 -13.56
N ALA A 23 7.51 -5.65 -13.15
CA ALA A 23 8.94 -5.98 -13.14
C ALA A 23 9.49 -6.34 -14.54
N VAL A 24 8.65 -6.90 -15.42
CA VAL A 24 9.03 -7.27 -16.79
C VAL A 24 9.00 -6.07 -17.75
N LEU A 25 8.17 -5.07 -17.47
CA LEU A 25 7.99 -3.90 -18.33
C LEU A 25 9.26 -3.06 -18.60
N PRO A 26 10.13 -2.77 -17.62
CA PRO A 26 11.36 -2.01 -17.86
C PRO A 26 12.32 -2.73 -18.82
N VAL A 27 12.32 -4.07 -18.81
CA VAL A 27 13.12 -4.92 -19.71
C VAL A 27 12.60 -4.84 -21.14
N ILE A 28 11.27 -4.82 -21.33
CA ILE A 28 10.65 -4.62 -22.64
C ILE A 28 10.85 -3.17 -23.13
N GLY A 29 10.76 -2.19 -22.23
CA GLY A 29 10.93 -0.77 -22.53
C GLY A 29 12.35 -0.41 -23.00
N THR A 30 13.38 -1.03 -22.41
CA THR A 30 14.78 -0.88 -22.86
C THR A 30 15.03 -1.54 -24.21
N LEU A 31 14.34 -2.67 -24.50
CA LEU A 31 14.40 -3.31 -25.82
C LEU A 31 13.81 -2.42 -26.92
N LEU A 32 12.65 -1.79 -26.64
CA LEU A 32 11.93 -0.93 -27.58
C LEU A 32 12.53 0.48 -27.73
N SER A 33 13.18 1.02 -26.69
CA SER A 33 13.84 2.32 -26.78
C SER A 33 15.03 2.33 -27.74
N ASN A 34 15.78 1.22 -27.81
CA ASN A 34 16.89 1.03 -28.74
C ASN A 34 16.43 0.94 -30.21
N THR A 35 15.18 0.55 -30.47
CA THR A 35 14.63 0.42 -31.83
C THR A 35 13.88 1.65 -32.32
N THR A 36 13.47 2.58 -31.44
CA THR A 36 12.51 3.66 -31.77
C THR A 36 13.02 5.07 -31.47
N LEU A 37 14.34 5.29 -31.44
CA LEU A 37 14.96 6.63 -31.36
C LEU A 37 14.39 7.52 -30.24
N GLY A 38 14.09 6.95 -29.06
CA GLY A 38 13.67 7.71 -27.88
C GLY A 38 12.15 7.94 -27.72
N LEU A 39 11.31 7.77 -28.75
CA LEU A 39 9.85 7.88 -28.60
C LEU A 39 9.25 6.74 -27.76
N GLY A 40 9.85 5.54 -27.84
CA GLY A 40 9.53 4.43 -26.95
C GLY A 40 9.78 4.76 -25.48
N GLY A 41 10.77 5.62 -25.18
CA GLY A 41 11.10 6.07 -23.82
C GLY A 41 10.04 6.95 -23.17
N LEU A 42 9.32 7.76 -23.95
CA LEU A 42 8.25 8.64 -23.42
C LEU A 42 6.97 7.86 -23.12
N ALA A 43 6.59 6.93 -24.00
CA ALA A 43 5.44 6.04 -23.76
C ALA A 43 5.70 5.08 -22.58
N THR A 44 6.92 4.55 -22.44
CA THR A 44 7.30 3.73 -21.29
C THR A 44 7.35 4.53 -19.99
N SER A 45 7.75 5.80 -20.03
CA SER A 45 7.74 6.68 -18.85
C SER A 45 6.32 6.87 -18.29
N GLY A 46 5.33 7.15 -19.14
CA GLY A 46 3.93 7.27 -18.71
C GLY A 46 3.37 6.00 -18.08
N MET A 47 3.66 4.86 -18.71
CA MET A 47 3.26 3.54 -18.21
C MET A 47 3.95 3.19 -16.88
N GLN A 48 5.24 3.53 -16.75
CA GLN A 48 6.00 3.34 -15.51
C GLN A 48 5.42 4.16 -14.35
N ILE A 49 5.02 5.41 -14.60
CA ILE A 49 4.38 6.27 -13.59
C ILE A 49 3.06 5.67 -13.15
N ALA A 50 2.23 5.21 -14.10
CA ALA A 50 0.96 4.56 -13.79
C ALA A 50 1.15 3.30 -12.94
N LEU A 51 2.15 2.47 -13.26
CA LEU A 51 2.49 1.29 -12.48
C LEU A 51 3.00 1.62 -11.08
N LEU A 52 3.84 2.65 -10.93
CA LEU A 52 4.32 3.09 -9.62
C LEU A 52 3.18 3.63 -8.77
N ASN A 53 2.28 4.41 -9.37
CA ASN A 53 1.05 4.86 -8.70
C ASN A 53 0.20 3.66 -8.25
N TRP A 54 0.05 2.66 -9.12
CA TRP A 54 -0.69 1.44 -8.80
C TRP A 54 -0.06 0.66 -7.63
N VAL A 55 1.28 0.51 -7.63
CA VAL A 55 2.03 -0.09 -6.51
C VAL A 55 1.87 0.73 -5.22
N MET A 56 1.75 2.05 -5.31
CA MET A 56 1.50 2.88 -4.14
C MET A 56 0.09 2.67 -3.57
N MET A 57 -0.93 2.69 -4.44
CA MET A 57 -2.31 2.42 -4.02
C MET A 57 -2.46 1.02 -3.41
N ALA A 58 -1.76 0.03 -3.98
CA ALA A 58 -1.67 -1.33 -3.45
C ALA A 58 -1.23 -1.37 -1.98
N LYS A 59 -0.16 -0.62 -1.66
CA LYS A 59 0.38 -0.55 -0.30
C LYS A 59 -0.63 0.08 0.67
N PHE A 60 -1.33 1.12 0.26
CA PHE A 60 -2.36 1.75 1.10
C PHE A 60 -3.51 0.78 1.40
N THR A 61 -3.97 0.02 0.39
CA THR A 61 -4.99 -1.03 0.61
C THR A 61 -4.50 -2.08 1.60
N ALA A 62 -3.25 -2.54 1.45
CA ALA A 62 -2.67 -3.52 2.37
C ALA A 62 -2.49 -2.96 3.79
N ASP A 63 -2.16 -1.67 3.94
CA ASP A 63 -2.06 -1.01 5.26
C ASP A 63 -3.41 -0.92 5.97
N ARG A 64 -4.49 -0.62 5.23
CA ARG A 64 -5.86 -0.64 5.78
C ARG A 64 -6.24 -2.03 6.27
N ALA A 65 -5.92 -3.08 5.51
CA ALA A 65 -6.16 -4.45 5.95
C ALA A 65 -5.29 -4.84 7.16
N GLY A 66 -4.04 -4.38 7.21
CA GLY A 66 -3.19 -4.51 8.38
C GLY A 66 -3.80 -3.87 9.63
N LEU A 67 -4.33 -2.65 9.49
CA LEU A 67 -5.03 -1.96 10.57
C LEU A 67 -6.30 -2.71 11.00
N LEU A 68 -7.10 -3.22 10.06
CA LEU A 68 -8.28 -4.03 10.39
C LEU A 68 -7.93 -5.31 11.15
N ALA A 69 -6.76 -5.90 10.88
CA ALA A 69 -6.31 -7.11 11.56
C ALA A 69 -5.74 -6.86 12.96
N CYS A 70 -5.12 -5.70 13.21
CA CYS A 70 -4.60 -5.37 14.55
C CYS A 70 -5.54 -4.53 15.40
N GLN A 71 -6.46 -3.78 14.78
CA GLN A 71 -7.40 -2.84 15.39
C GLN A 71 -6.80 -1.73 16.28
N GLU A 72 -5.47 -1.70 16.41
CA GLU A 72 -4.70 -0.73 17.18
C GLU A 72 -3.92 0.20 16.24
N GLU A 73 -4.28 1.49 16.25
CA GLU A 73 -3.62 2.54 15.46
C GLU A 73 -2.13 2.67 15.80
N GLU A 74 -1.79 2.69 17.10
CA GLU A 74 -0.41 2.84 17.55
C GLU A 74 0.48 1.68 17.05
N VAL A 75 -0.04 0.45 17.05
CA VAL A 75 0.68 -0.73 16.54
C VAL A 75 0.91 -0.61 15.04
N ALA A 76 -0.08 -0.13 14.28
CA ALA A 76 0.07 0.11 12.85
C ALA A 76 1.16 1.15 12.55
N LEU A 77 1.10 2.32 13.20
CA LEU A 77 2.09 3.39 13.03
C LEU A 77 3.49 2.96 13.47
N ARG A 78 3.62 2.30 14.62
CA ARG A 78 4.89 1.73 15.10
C ARG A 78 5.48 0.75 14.10
N THR A 79 4.64 -0.05 13.45
CA THR A 79 5.09 -0.98 12.41
C THR A 79 5.60 -0.24 11.17
N LEU A 80 4.91 0.81 10.73
CA LEU A 80 5.37 1.66 9.62
C LEU A 80 6.72 2.33 9.94
N ILE A 81 6.91 2.83 11.16
CA ILE A 81 8.19 3.40 11.63
C ILE A 81 9.31 2.35 11.60
N LYS A 82 9.04 1.12 12.04
CA LYS A 82 10.01 0.01 11.96
C LYS A 82 10.37 -0.32 10.50
N LEU A 83 9.37 -0.36 9.61
CA LEU A 83 9.59 -0.58 8.17
C LEU A 83 10.35 0.56 7.48
N ALA A 84 10.26 1.77 8.03
CA ALA A 84 11.03 2.93 7.60
C ALA A 84 12.53 2.81 7.93
N GLY A 85 12.92 1.79 8.69
CA GLY A 85 14.29 1.50 9.09
C GLY A 85 14.67 2.02 10.47
N LEU A 86 13.73 2.58 11.25
CA LEU A 86 14.04 3.07 12.59
C LEU A 86 14.14 1.90 13.59
N PRO A 87 15.31 1.69 14.24
CA PRO A 87 15.46 0.60 15.21
C PRO A 87 14.58 0.79 16.45
N GLU A 88 14.11 -0.31 17.02
CA GLU A 88 13.21 -0.32 18.18
C GLU A 88 13.71 0.50 19.37
N LYS A 89 15.02 0.53 19.61
CA LYS A 89 15.63 1.32 20.69
C LYS A 89 15.38 2.83 20.60
N HIS A 90 15.03 3.34 19.42
CA HIS A 90 14.73 4.75 19.19
C HIS A 90 13.23 5.03 19.07
N ILE A 91 12.39 3.99 19.10
CA ILE A 91 10.94 4.15 19.03
C ILE A 91 10.43 4.38 20.44
N ASN A 92 10.08 5.63 20.74
CA ASN A 92 9.43 6.05 21.97
C ASN A 92 8.14 6.81 21.66
N ALA A 93 7.34 7.13 22.68
CA ALA A 93 6.07 7.81 22.52
C ALA A 93 6.20 9.17 21.82
N GLY A 94 7.28 9.93 22.09
CA GLY A 94 7.54 11.21 21.43
C GLY A 94 7.78 11.05 19.94
N VAL A 95 8.60 10.08 19.54
CA VAL A 95 8.88 9.78 18.12
C VAL A 95 7.61 9.34 17.39
N ILE A 96 6.75 8.54 18.01
CA ILE A 96 5.47 8.12 17.41
C ILE A 96 4.55 9.34 17.23
N ALA A 97 4.47 10.22 18.25
CA ALA A 97 3.68 11.44 18.17
C ALA A 97 4.19 12.39 17.07
N ASP A 98 5.50 12.59 16.98
CA ASP A 98 6.13 13.42 15.94
C ASP A 98 5.87 12.84 14.54
N PHE A 99 5.99 11.52 14.39
CA PHE A 99 5.70 10.83 13.13
C PHE A 99 4.23 10.97 12.73
N MET A 100 3.31 10.85 13.69
CA MET A 100 1.88 11.04 13.48
C MET A 100 1.57 12.49 13.07
N ALA A 101 2.18 13.47 13.73
CA ALA A 101 2.04 14.88 13.37
C ALA A 101 2.55 15.15 11.95
N GLN A 102 3.73 14.64 11.60
CA GLN A 102 4.28 14.74 10.24
C GLN A 102 3.38 14.09 9.20
N ALA A 103 2.81 12.91 9.51
CA ALA A 103 1.90 12.22 8.61
C ALA A 103 0.58 12.98 8.38
N ARG A 104 0.05 13.66 9.42
CA ARG A 104 -1.14 14.52 9.30
C ARG A 104 -0.85 15.82 8.54
N GLU A 105 0.32 16.41 8.77
CA GLU A 105 0.76 17.61 8.04
C GLU A 105 1.14 17.30 6.59
N PHE A 106 1.46 16.03 6.28
CA PHE A 106 1.79 15.59 4.93
C PHE A 106 0.60 15.81 3.98
N GLU A 107 0.68 16.89 3.20
CA GLU A 107 -0.32 17.22 2.20
C GLU A 107 -0.23 16.24 1.02
N THR A 108 -1.03 15.18 1.06
CA THR A 108 -1.27 14.33 -0.13
C THR A 108 -2.20 14.97 -1.16
N GLN A 109 -2.47 16.29 -1.07
CA GLN A 109 -3.43 17.00 -1.91
C GLN A 109 -3.09 16.81 -3.41
N ASN A 110 -3.74 15.79 -3.97
CA ASN A 110 -3.76 15.33 -5.36
C ASN A 110 -2.50 14.62 -5.89
N PHE A 111 -2.35 13.34 -5.54
CA PHE A 111 -1.65 12.33 -6.37
C PHE A 111 -2.35 12.04 -7.72
N ASN A 112 -3.45 12.73 -8.04
CA ASN A 112 -4.15 12.59 -9.31
C ASN A 112 -3.39 13.22 -10.50
N SER A 113 -2.37 14.04 -10.24
CA SER A 113 -1.53 14.60 -11.30
C SER A 113 -0.27 13.76 -11.49
N LEU A 114 -0.08 13.25 -12.71
CA LEU A 114 1.12 12.50 -13.10
C LEU A 114 2.41 13.26 -12.76
N ASP A 115 2.40 14.59 -12.89
CA ASP A 115 3.54 15.47 -12.59
C ASP A 115 3.87 15.55 -11.09
N LYS A 116 2.87 15.39 -10.22
CA LYS A 116 3.09 15.33 -8.78
C LYS A 116 3.51 13.93 -8.34
N VAL A 117 2.97 12.88 -8.96
CA VAL A 117 3.40 11.49 -8.72
C VAL A 117 4.86 11.32 -9.12
N THR A 118 5.27 11.80 -10.30
CA THR A 118 6.67 11.78 -10.73
C THR A 118 7.56 12.59 -9.80
N ARG A 119 7.13 13.79 -9.42
CA ARG A 119 7.89 14.64 -8.49
C ARG A 119 8.09 13.94 -7.14
N THR A 120 7.02 13.44 -6.54
CA THR A 120 7.08 12.70 -5.29
C THR A 120 7.98 11.47 -5.46
N LEU A 121 7.76 10.61 -6.44
CA LEU A 121 8.58 9.41 -6.68
C LEU A 121 10.07 9.74 -6.95
N SER A 122 10.36 10.84 -7.63
CA SER A 122 11.75 11.28 -7.91
C SER A 122 12.47 11.79 -6.66
N TYR A 123 11.73 12.30 -5.67
CA TYR A 123 12.29 12.67 -4.37
C TYR A 123 12.29 11.51 -3.35
N LEU A 124 11.58 10.42 -3.64
CA LEU A 124 11.30 9.33 -2.73
C LEU A 124 12.33 8.17 -2.83
N ASP A 125 13.61 8.45 -3.05
CA ASP A 125 14.66 7.41 -2.99
C ASP A 125 14.93 6.89 -1.55
N GLN A 126 14.02 7.19 -0.60
CA GLN A 126 14.13 6.85 0.81
C GLN A 126 12.89 6.08 1.30
N LEU A 127 13.14 4.90 1.85
CA LEU A 127 12.16 4.05 2.55
C LEU A 127 11.34 4.82 3.60
N PHE A 128 11.94 5.86 4.21
CA PHE A 128 11.32 6.69 5.24
C PHE A 128 10.20 7.58 4.71
N ALA A 129 10.41 8.22 3.56
CA ALA A 129 9.40 9.12 3.01
C ALA A 129 8.17 8.35 2.47
N TRP A 130 8.35 7.07 2.11
CA TRP A 130 7.22 6.17 1.81
C TRP A 130 6.42 5.82 3.07
N ALA A 131 7.06 5.74 4.24
CA ALA A 131 6.41 5.43 5.50
C ALA A 131 5.51 6.58 5.97
N ILE A 132 5.97 7.84 5.87
CA ILE A 132 5.15 9.03 6.19
C ILE A 132 3.92 9.08 5.29
N MET A 133 4.09 8.86 3.98
CA MET A 133 2.99 8.86 3.03
C MET A 133 1.96 7.75 3.33
N ARG A 134 2.42 6.54 3.63
CA ARG A 134 1.55 5.42 4.04
C ARG A 134 0.79 5.74 5.33
N ALA A 135 1.48 6.30 6.32
CA ALA A 135 0.86 6.73 7.57
C ALA A 135 -0.17 7.84 7.35
N SER A 136 0.11 8.79 6.45
CA SER A 136 -0.80 9.89 6.10
C SER A 136 -2.12 9.36 5.54
N GLU A 137 -2.06 8.47 4.55
CA GLU A 137 -3.26 7.88 3.94
C GLU A 137 -4.03 6.97 4.90
N LEU A 138 -3.33 6.28 5.80
CA LEU A 138 -3.96 5.47 6.85
C LEU A 138 -4.69 6.35 7.87
N LEU A 139 -4.02 7.42 8.36
CA LEU A 139 -4.59 8.37 9.31
C LEU A 139 -5.77 9.13 8.71
N LYS A 140 -5.74 9.50 7.43
CA LYS A 140 -6.89 10.12 6.75
C LYS A 140 -8.13 9.24 6.79
N TRP A 141 -7.96 7.93 6.63
CA TRP A 141 -9.06 6.96 6.70
C TRP A 141 -9.59 6.75 8.13
N ILE A 142 -8.70 6.84 9.13
CA ILE A 142 -9.09 6.81 10.55
C ILE A 142 -9.84 8.09 10.91
N ASP A 143 -9.25 9.25 10.62
CA ASP A 143 -9.74 10.59 10.96
C ASP A 143 -11.04 10.92 10.19
N SER A 144 -11.29 10.32 9.02
CA SER A 144 -12.57 10.46 8.30
C SER A 144 -13.75 9.73 8.97
N GLY A 145 -13.48 8.81 9.91
CA GLY A 145 -14.48 7.98 10.58
C GLY A 145 -14.94 6.77 9.77
N GLU A 146 -14.50 6.60 8.52
CA GLU A 146 -14.83 5.43 7.69
C GLU A 146 -14.31 4.13 8.31
N TYR A 147 -13.11 4.15 8.88
CA TYR A 147 -12.55 3.02 9.63
C TYR A 147 -13.48 2.59 10.78
N ALA A 148 -13.92 3.55 11.59
CA ALA A 148 -14.79 3.29 12.74
C ALA A 148 -16.16 2.77 12.28
N ALA A 149 -16.73 3.34 11.22
CA ALA A 149 -17.99 2.89 10.64
C ALA A 149 -17.92 1.45 10.11
N LEU A 150 -16.77 1.03 9.57
CA LEU A 150 -16.57 -0.32 9.07
C LEU A 150 -16.43 -1.35 10.19
N ILE A 151 -15.70 -1.03 11.27
CA ILE A 151 -15.59 -1.90 12.45
C ILE A 151 -16.93 -2.06 13.18
N GLN A 152 -17.72 -0.99 13.24
CA GLN A 152 -19.03 -0.99 13.90
C GLN A 152 -20.16 -1.53 13.03
N SER A 153 -19.95 -1.67 11.72
CA SER A 153 -20.96 -2.26 10.84
C SER A 153 -21.21 -3.72 11.24
N PRO A 154 -22.46 -4.08 11.58
CA PRO A 154 -22.83 -5.48 11.65
C PRO A 154 -22.63 -6.04 10.24
N GLN A 155 -21.63 -6.90 10.05
CA GLN A 155 -21.55 -7.67 8.82
C GLN A 155 -22.88 -8.39 8.65
N PRO A 156 -23.57 -8.30 7.50
CA PRO A 156 -24.60 -9.28 7.22
C PRO A 156 -23.88 -10.62 7.26
N MET A 157 -24.20 -11.48 8.23
CA MET A 157 -23.80 -12.88 8.14
C MET A 157 -24.36 -13.36 6.80
N SER A 158 -23.49 -13.68 5.85
CA SER A 158 -23.88 -14.40 4.65
C SER A 158 -24.52 -15.70 5.14
N ASN A 159 -25.85 -15.78 5.07
CA ASN A 159 -26.57 -17.03 5.32
C ASN A 159 -26.25 -18.11 4.26
N ASP A 160 -25.39 -17.81 3.27
CA ASP A 160 -24.97 -18.73 2.22
C ASP A 160 -23.90 -19.74 2.68
N ASP A 161 -23.18 -19.50 3.78
CA ASP A 161 -22.08 -20.40 4.19
C ASP A 161 -22.52 -21.52 5.15
N ALA A 162 -23.79 -21.58 5.54
CA ALA A 162 -24.30 -22.60 6.46
C ALA A 162 -24.64 -23.95 5.78
N SER A 163 -24.36 -24.14 4.48
CA SER A 163 -24.73 -25.37 3.77
C SER A 163 -23.63 -26.08 2.98
N GLU A 164 -22.38 -25.62 2.97
CA GLU A 164 -21.27 -26.41 2.42
C GLU A 164 -20.34 -26.91 3.54
N GLY A 165 -20.59 -28.15 3.95
CA GLY A 165 -19.72 -28.87 4.87
C GLY A 165 -18.28 -28.94 4.35
N THR A 166 -17.33 -28.82 5.29
CA THR A 166 -15.91 -29.21 5.23
C THR A 166 -15.38 -29.55 3.83
N LYS A 167 -15.22 -28.53 2.98
CA LYS A 167 -14.26 -28.61 1.87
C LYS A 167 -12.94 -28.12 2.41
N ASP A 168 -11.94 -29.00 2.39
CA ASP A 168 -10.54 -28.62 2.62
C ASP A 168 -10.23 -27.41 1.75
N TRP A 169 -9.86 -26.31 2.38
CA TRP A 169 -9.43 -25.10 1.71
C TRP A 169 -8.08 -25.39 1.04
N ASP A 170 -8.11 -25.71 -0.26
CA ASP A 170 -6.89 -25.89 -1.05
C ASP A 170 -6.42 -24.54 -1.60
N PHE A 171 -5.48 -23.94 -0.86
CA PHE A 171 -4.84 -22.66 -1.19
C PHE A 171 -4.25 -22.61 -2.62
N LEU A 172 -3.97 -23.75 -3.25
CA LEU A 172 -3.37 -23.81 -4.58
C LEU A 172 -4.40 -23.99 -5.72
N GLY A 173 -5.63 -24.40 -5.41
CA GLY A 173 -6.64 -24.78 -6.40
C GLY A 173 -7.66 -23.70 -6.76
N ASP A 174 -7.94 -22.76 -5.85
CA ASP A 174 -9.07 -21.84 -5.95
C ASP A 174 -8.73 -20.46 -6.57
N TRP A 175 -7.84 -20.44 -7.57
CA TRP A 175 -7.48 -19.23 -8.34
C TRP A 175 -8.16 -19.20 -9.71
#